data_AF-K7LDH3-F1
#
_entry.id   AF-K7LDH3-F1
#
_cell.length_a   1.000
_cell.length_b   1.000
_cell.length_c   1.000
_cell.angle_alpha   90.00
_cell.angle_beta   90.00
_cell.angle_gamma   90.00
#
_symmetry.space_group_name_H-M   'P 1'
#
loop_
_entity.id
_entity.type
_entity.pdbx_description
1 polymer ?
#
loop_
_entity_poly.entity_id
_entity_poly.type
_entity_poly.pdbx_seq_one_letter_code
_entity_poly.pdbx_strand_id
1 'polypeptide(L)'
;MWLSVVAHIFACFVVFMKNQSLTLLWSPLVIDIWKRCYAWLNLLVVLPASVLGHFCQHSLLFDDRVAQARWKFVWCGISWVLWNNKNCMVFRGKSFNKQNIPHEILFHTWTWIKNFDALFSYSFVRWCVDPGASIRG
;
A
#
# COMPACT_ATOMS: atom_id res chain seq x y z
N MET A 1 3.79 8.71 20.32
CA MET A 1 3.68 7.25 20.15
C MET A 1 3.42 6.83 18.70
N TRP A 2 2.54 7.50 17.93
CA TRP A 2 2.25 7.11 16.55
C TRP A 2 3.21 7.66 15.47
N LEU A 3 3.81 8.84 15.69
CA LEU A 3 4.90 9.33 14.84
C LEU A 3 6.11 8.40 14.87
N SER A 4 6.38 7.70 15.98
CA SER A 4 7.44 6.69 16.02
C SER A 4 7.06 5.43 15.25
N VAL A 5 5.76 5.10 15.15
CA VAL A 5 5.27 3.97 14.34
C VAL A 5 5.33 4.30 12.86
N VAL A 6 4.94 5.51 12.42
CA VAL A 6 5.10 5.93 11.02
C VAL A 6 6.57 6.08 10.66
N ALA A 7 7.39 6.68 11.53
CA ALA A 7 8.83 6.73 11.33
C ALA A 7 9.46 5.34 11.38
N HIS A 8 8.98 4.40 12.21
CA HIS A 8 9.40 3.00 12.15
C HIS A 8 8.91 2.32 10.89
N ILE A 9 7.69 2.55 10.42
CA ILE A 9 7.20 1.95 9.17
C ILE A 9 8.03 2.48 8.03
N PHE A 10 8.30 3.78 7.97
CA PHE A 10 9.13 4.40 6.93
C PHE A 10 10.60 3.98 7.05
N ALA A 11 11.17 3.93 8.26
CA ALA A 11 12.55 3.49 8.49
C ALA A 11 12.71 1.99 8.25
N CYS A 12 11.81 1.15 8.74
CA CYS A 12 11.72 -0.27 8.40
C CYS A 12 11.53 -0.41 6.89
N PHE A 13 10.75 0.43 6.22
CA PHE A 13 10.57 0.40 4.77
C PHE A 13 11.86 0.78 4.01
N VAL A 14 12.59 1.80 4.46
CA VAL A 14 13.88 2.21 3.90
C VAL A 14 14.96 1.16 4.15
N VAL A 15 15.01 0.58 5.36
CA VAL A 15 15.87 -0.55 5.71
C VAL A 15 15.47 -1.79 4.89
N PHE A 16 14.19 -1.99 4.66
CA PHE A 16 13.61 -3.09 3.89
C PHE A 16 13.93 -2.96 2.38
N MET A 17 13.91 -1.76 1.82
CA MET A 17 14.39 -1.47 0.46
C MET A 17 15.91 -1.68 0.34
N LYS A 18 16.67 -1.46 1.42
CA LYS A 18 18.13 -1.67 1.46
C LYS A 18 18.54 -3.14 1.64
N ASN A 19 17.84 -3.93 2.45
CA ASN A 19 18.22 -5.30 2.78
C ASN A 19 17.45 -6.33 1.95
N GLN A 20 17.88 -6.52 0.69
CA GLN A 20 17.74 -7.72 -0.18
C GLN A 20 16.45 -8.57 -0.19
N SER A 21 15.36 -8.16 0.46
CA SER A 21 14.05 -8.84 0.48
C SER A 21 13.23 -8.52 -0.78
N LEU A 22 13.83 -7.81 -1.74
CA LEU A 22 13.24 -7.32 -2.99
C LEU A 22 12.71 -8.45 -3.89
N THR A 23 13.25 -9.66 -3.76
CA THR A 23 12.75 -10.85 -4.47
C THR A 23 11.36 -11.28 -3.99
N LEU A 24 11.00 -11.02 -2.73
CA LEU A 24 9.71 -11.46 -2.16
C LEU A 24 8.54 -10.55 -2.58
N LEU A 25 8.77 -9.24 -2.70
CA LEU A 25 7.77 -8.26 -3.15
C LEU A 25 7.64 -8.16 -4.66
N TRP A 26 8.63 -8.60 -5.44
CA TRP A 26 8.56 -8.55 -6.90
C TRP A 26 8.27 -9.92 -7.53
N SER A 27 7.50 -10.74 -6.83
CA SER A 27 6.97 -11.99 -7.41
C SER A 27 5.76 -11.70 -8.33
N PRO A 28 5.49 -12.54 -9.35
CA PRO A 28 4.35 -12.35 -10.26
C PRO A 28 3.02 -12.15 -9.54
N LEU A 29 2.86 -12.84 -8.41
CA LEU A 29 1.72 -12.71 -7.52
C LEU A 29 1.54 -11.30 -6.96
N VAL A 30 2.62 -10.71 -6.47
CA VAL A 30 2.56 -9.38 -5.86
C VAL A 30 2.35 -8.32 -6.93
N ILE A 31 2.94 -8.50 -8.11
CA ILE A 31 2.70 -7.63 -9.27
C ILE A 31 1.21 -7.66 -9.66
N ASP A 32 0.56 -8.83 -9.67
CA ASP A 32 -0.88 -8.93 -9.94
C ASP A 32 -1.73 -8.18 -8.91
N ILE A 33 -1.36 -8.27 -7.62
CA ILE A 33 -2.06 -7.54 -6.56
C ILE A 33 -1.90 -6.03 -6.74
N TRP A 34 -0.69 -5.54 -7.05
CA TRP A 34 -0.48 -4.12 -7.35
C TRP A 34 -1.33 -3.65 -8.54
N LYS A 35 -1.41 -4.43 -9.63
CA LYS A 35 -2.29 -4.10 -10.77
C LYS A 35 -3.74 -3.94 -10.35
N ARG A 36 -4.24 -4.85 -9.50
CA ARG A 36 -5.61 -4.77 -8.97
C ARG A 36 -5.81 -3.54 -8.09
N CYS A 37 -4.84 -3.21 -7.23
CA CYS A 37 -4.91 -2.01 -6.42
C CYS A 37 -4.95 -0.74 -7.28
N TYR A 38 -4.11 -0.63 -8.31
CA TYR A 38 -4.14 0.50 -9.24
C TYR A 38 -5.49 0.60 -9.97
N ALA A 39 -6.06 -0.54 -10.38
CA ALA A 39 -7.39 -0.57 -10.99
C ALA A 39 -8.49 -0.07 -10.02
N TRP A 40 -8.52 -0.53 -8.77
CA TRP A 40 -9.50 -0.05 -7.77
C TRP A 40 -9.38 1.45 -7.48
N LEU A 41 -8.18 1.99 -7.59
CA LEU A 41 -7.90 3.39 -7.36
C LEU A 41 -8.15 4.26 -8.59
N ASN A 42 -8.58 3.67 -9.71
CA ASN A 42 -8.73 4.35 -10.98
C ASN A 42 -7.44 5.08 -11.40
N LEU A 43 -6.31 4.36 -11.30
CA LEU A 43 -4.98 4.85 -11.66
C LEU A 43 -4.45 4.07 -12.86
N LEU A 44 -4.16 4.79 -13.95
CA LEU A 44 -3.50 4.23 -15.13
C LEU A 44 -1.99 4.37 -14.96
N VAL A 45 -1.34 3.24 -14.68
CA VAL A 45 0.07 3.20 -14.27
C VAL A 45 0.80 2.09 -15.02
N VAL A 46 1.94 2.42 -15.61
CA VAL A 46 2.89 1.42 -16.12
C VAL A 46 3.74 0.92 -14.95
N LEU A 47 3.61 -0.35 -14.59
CA LEU A 47 4.42 -0.96 -13.53
C LEU A 47 5.89 -1.05 -14.00
N PRO A 48 6.84 -0.45 -13.27
CA PRO A 48 8.24 -0.42 -13.64
C PRO A 48 8.88 -1.78 -13.42
N ALA A 49 9.94 -2.10 -14.17
CA ALA A 49 10.58 -3.41 -14.09
C ALA A 49 11.30 -3.68 -12.77
N SER A 50 11.55 -2.65 -11.96
CA SER A 50 12.30 -2.73 -10.71
C SER A 50 11.49 -2.19 -9.54
N VAL A 51 11.74 -2.76 -8.35
CA VAL A 51 11.14 -2.30 -7.09
C VAL A 51 11.53 -0.85 -6.80
N LEU A 52 12.76 -0.45 -7.12
CA LEU A 52 13.19 0.94 -6.96
C LEU A 52 12.38 1.87 -7.86
N GLY A 53 12.16 1.50 -9.12
CA GLY A 53 11.27 2.24 -10.02
C GLY A 53 9.86 2.33 -9.46
N HIS A 54 9.36 1.25 -8.87
CA HIS A 54 8.00 1.22 -8.29
C HIS A 54 7.89 2.15 -7.07
N PHE A 55 8.94 2.18 -6.25
CA PHE A 55 9.05 3.14 -5.16
C PHE A 55 9.13 4.56 -5.71
N CYS A 56 9.93 4.88 -6.71
CA CYS A 56 9.99 6.25 -7.24
C CYS A 56 8.65 6.71 -7.83
N GLN A 57 7.93 5.81 -8.48
CA GLN A 57 6.67 6.14 -9.16
C GLN A 57 5.55 6.58 -8.21
N HIS A 58 5.52 6.08 -6.95
CA HIS A 58 4.42 6.43 -6.04
C HIS A 58 4.31 7.93 -5.78
N SER A 59 5.43 8.67 -5.88
CA SER A 59 5.44 10.11 -5.64
C SER A 59 4.85 10.93 -6.80
N LEU A 60 4.61 10.32 -7.96
CA LEU A 60 4.26 11.01 -9.22
C LEU A 60 2.79 10.86 -9.63
N LEU A 61 1.96 10.17 -8.84
CA LEU A 61 0.62 9.76 -9.29
C LEU A 61 -0.50 10.78 -9.03
N PHE A 62 -0.24 11.79 -8.19
CA PHE A 62 -1.23 12.80 -7.84
C PHE A 62 -0.57 14.18 -7.79
N ASP A 63 -1.21 15.15 -8.45
CA ASP A 63 -0.77 16.55 -8.47
C ASP A 63 -1.28 17.33 -7.23
N ASP A 64 -2.45 16.96 -6.72
CA ASP A 64 -3.01 17.54 -5.51
C ASP A 64 -2.25 17.07 -4.26
N ARG A 65 -1.90 18.00 -3.38
CA ARG A 65 -1.07 17.72 -2.19
C ARG A 65 -1.78 16.82 -1.18
N VAL A 66 -3.10 16.98 -1.02
CA VAL A 66 -3.89 16.17 -0.07
C VAL A 66 -3.99 14.73 -0.60
N ALA A 67 -4.35 14.57 -1.87
CA ALA A 67 -4.39 13.29 -2.56
C ALA A 67 -3.02 12.60 -2.54
N GLN A 68 -1.93 13.34 -2.81
CA GLN A 68 -0.57 12.82 -2.77
C GLN A 68 -0.19 12.34 -1.35
N ALA A 69 -0.56 13.08 -0.31
CA ALA A 69 -0.31 12.68 1.08
C ALA A 69 -1.08 11.40 1.45
N ARG A 70 -2.37 11.33 1.12
CA ARG A 70 -3.20 10.13 1.33
C ARG A 70 -2.67 8.93 0.57
N TRP A 71 -2.28 9.13 -0.68
CA TRP A 71 -1.71 8.08 -1.51
C TRP A 71 -0.44 7.48 -0.91
N LYS A 72 0.42 8.28 -0.27
CA LYS A 72 1.59 7.74 0.46
C LYS A 72 1.17 6.76 1.55
N PHE A 73 0.12 7.07 2.33
CA PHE A 73 -0.40 6.12 3.32
C PHE A 73 -0.97 4.86 2.69
N VAL A 74 -1.70 4.98 1.58
CA VAL A 74 -2.26 3.84 0.85
C VAL A 74 -1.15 2.94 0.32
N TRP A 75 -0.16 3.52 -0.33
CA TRP A 75 0.98 2.81 -0.89
C TRP A 75 1.77 2.07 0.21
N CYS A 76 1.99 2.73 1.35
CA CYS A 76 2.61 2.10 2.51
C CYS A 76 1.74 0.96 3.08
N GLY A 77 0.42 1.15 3.16
CA GLY A 77 -0.51 0.13 3.64
C GLY A 77 -0.56 -1.11 2.74
N ILE A 78 -0.58 -0.92 1.41
CA ILE A 78 -0.49 -2.02 0.44
C ILE A 78 0.83 -2.78 0.64
N SER A 79 1.95 -2.05 0.69
CA SER A 79 3.27 -2.65 0.87
C SER A 79 3.38 -3.44 2.17
N TRP A 80 2.84 -2.91 3.27
CA TRP A 80 2.80 -3.57 4.57
C TRP A 80 2.03 -4.89 4.52
N VAL A 81 0.81 -4.89 3.96
CA VAL A 81 -0.03 -6.10 3.89
C VAL A 81 0.65 -7.18 3.06
N LEU A 82 1.22 -6.81 1.91
CA LEU A 82 1.94 -7.73 1.03
C LEU A 82 3.17 -8.34 1.71
N TRP A 83 3.97 -7.49 2.36
CA TRP A 83 5.14 -7.92 3.11
C TRP A 83 4.76 -8.85 4.26
N ASN A 84 3.76 -8.48 5.06
CA ASN A 84 3.32 -9.26 6.21
C ASN A 84 2.79 -10.64 5.79
N ASN A 85 2.01 -10.69 4.70
CA ASN A 85 1.52 -11.96 4.15
C ASN A 85 2.66 -12.85 3.63
N LYS A 86 3.63 -12.27 2.90
CA LYS A 86 4.80 -13.03 2.43
C LYS A 86 5.67 -13.53 3.57
N ASN A 87 5.92 -12.72 4.59
CA ASN A 87 6.69 -13.13 5.75
C ASN A 87 5.95 -14.17 6.59
N CYS A 88 4.64 -14.06 6.77
CA CYS A 88 3.87 -15.11 7.42
C CYS A 88 3.93 -16.43 6.65
N MET A 89 3.99 -16.39 5.32
CA MET A 89 4.17 -17.59 4.50
C MET A 89 5.56 -18.21 4.70
N VAL A 90 6.61 -17.39 4.61
CA VAL A 90 8.01 -17.86 4.72
C VAL A 90 8.34 -18.34 6.12
N PHE A 91 8.00 -17.57 7.15
CA PHE A 91 8.45 -17.80 8.52
C PHE A 91 7.44 -18.55 9.41
N ARG A 92 6.14 -18.52 9.06
CA ARG A 92 5.09 -19.16 9.88
C ARG A 92 4.37 -20.30 9.15
N GLY A 93 4.82 -20.67 7.93
CA GLY A 93 4.23 -21.74 7.13
C GLY A 93 2.75 -21.51 6.76
N LYS A 94 2.24 -20.27 6.86
CA LYS A 94 0.85 -19.96 6.51
C LYS A 94 0.68 -19.91 5.00
N SER A 95 -0.46 -20.36 4.49
CA SER A 95 -0.77 -20.20 3.07
C SER A 95 -1.01 -18.73 2.72
N PHE A 96 -0.51 -18.29 1.57
CA PHE A 96 -0.79 -16.96 1.05
C PHE A 96 -2.22 -16.94 0.47
N ASN A 97 -3.20 -16.54 1.29
CA ASN A 97 -4.59 -16.49 0.85
C ASN A 97 -4.85 -15.23 0.00
N LYS A 98 -4.70 -15.39 -1.32
CA LYS A 98 -4.93 -14.32 -2.31
C LYS A 98 -6.31 -13.68 -2.20
N GLN A 99 -7.32 -14.39 -1.71
CA GLN A 99 -8.70 -13.89 -1.63
C GLN A 99 -8.89 -12.90 -0.47
N ASN A 100 -8.13 -13.05 0.61
CA ASN A 100 -8.23 -12.16 1.78
C ASN A 100 -7.41 -10.88 1.65
N ILE A 101 -6.33 -10.92 0.87
CA ILE A 101 -5.43 -9.76 0.70
C ILE A 101 -6.14 -8.49 0.25
N PRO A 102 -7.06 -8.53 -0.74
CA PRO A 102 -7.92 -7.38 -1.07
C PRO A 102 -8.55 -6.70 0.14
N HIS A 103 -9.21 -7.48 1.00
CA HIS A 103 -9.90 -6.98 2.17
C HIS A 103 -8.92 -6.44 3.22
N GLU A 104 -7.80 -7.13 3.44
CA GLU A 104 -6.75 -6.65 4.35
C GLU A 104 -6.15 -5.32 3.87
N ILE A 105 -5.91 -5.17 2.56
CA ILE A 105 -5.42 -3.94 1.96
C ILE A 105 -6.42 -2.80 2.17
N LEU A 106 -7.69 -3.00 1.79
CA LEU A 106 -8.71 -1.95 1.93
C LEU A 106 -8.86 -1.54 3.40
N PHE A 107 -8.91 -2.51 4.31
CA PHE A 107 -9.03 -2.24 5.74
C PHE A 107 -7.81 -1.47 6.30
N HIS A 108 -6.59 -1.92 6.01
CA HIS A 108 -5.39 -1.26 6.52
C HIS A 108 -5.21 0.15 5.94
N THR A 109 -5.39 0.30 4.64
CA THR A 109 -5.20 1.59 3.96
C THR A 109 -6.22 2.62 4.44
N TRP A 110 -7.50 2.24 4.55
CA TRP A 110 -8.53 3.10 5.13
C TRP A 110 -8.23 3.45 6.58
N THR A 111 -7.90 2.45 7.41
CA THR A 111 -7.60 2.65 8.83
C THR A 111 -6.43 3.63 8.99
N TRP A 112 -5.38 3.50 8.18
CA TRP A 112 -4.23 4.39 8.28
C TRP A 112 -4.60 5.81 7.88
N ILE A 113 -5.23 6.01 6.72
CA ILE A 113 -5.64 7.37 6.32
C ILE A 113 -6.57 7.98 7.36
N LYS A 114 -7.58 7.24 7.84
CA LYS A 114 -8.55 7.73 8.82
C LYS A 114 -7.92 8.16 10.14
N ASN A 115 -6.82 7.52 10.56
CA ASN A 115 -6.11 7.86 11.78
C ASN A 115 -5.06 8.97 11.61
N PHE A 116 -4.55 9.20 10.39
CA PHE A 116 -3.46 10.15 10.14
C PHE A 116 -3.88 11.43 9.41
N ASP A 117 -5.00 11.41 8.69
CA ASP A 117 -5.61 12.59 8.07
C ASP A 117 -6.92 12.93 8.79
N ALA A 118 -6.87 13.95 9.65
CA ALA A 118 -8.02 14.42 10.41
C ALA A 118 -9.16 14.96 9.53
N LEU A 119 -8.86 15.36 8.28
CA LEU A 119 -9.85 15.84 7.32
C LEU A 119 -10.49 14.68 6.53
N PHE A 120 -9.96 13.46 6.65
CA PHE A 120 -10.50 12.31 5.95
C PHE A 120 -11.81 11.86 6.59
N SER A 121 -12.94 12.25 5.99
CA SER A 121 -14.28 12.01 6.51
C SER A 121 -14.94 10.73 5.96
N TYR A 122 -14.38 10.13 4.90
CA TYR A 122 -14.96 8.97 4.22
C TYR A 122 -15.09 7.73 5.13
N SER A 123 -16.27 7.10 5.10
CA SER A 123 -16.53 5.83 5.81
C SER A 123 -15.81 4.66 5.13
N PHE A 124 -15.62 3.56 5.88
CA PHE A 124 -15.02 2.35 5.31
C PHE A 124 -15.84 1.79 4.15
N VAL A 125 -17.17 1.87 4.24
CA VAL A 125 -18.07 1.45 3.15
C VAL A 125 -17.81 2.28 1.89
N ARG A 126 -17.70 3.61 2.01
CA ARG A 126 -17.41 4.48 0.86
C ARG A 126 -16.03 4.20 0.27
N TRP A 127 -15.04 3.95 1.12
CA TRP A 127 -13.71 3.56 0.70
C TRP A 127 -13.68 2.25 -0.10
N CYS A 128 -14.43 1.25 0.33
CA CYS A 128 -14.51 -0.04 -0.39
C CYS A 128 -15.17 0.08 -1.77
N VAL A 129 -16.03 1.08 -1.98
CA VAL A 129 -16.73 1.30 -3.26
C VAL A 129 -15.85 2.05 -4.24
N ASP A 130 -15.23 3.16 -3.82
CA ASP A 130 -14.39 3.98 -4.69
C ASP A 130 -13.25 4.64 -3.91
N PRO A 131 -12.17 3.89 -3.64
CA PRO A 131 -11.03 4.42 -2.89
C PRO A 131 -10.30 5.51 -3.69
N GLY A 132 -10.35 5.46 -5.04
CA GLY A 132 -9.77 6.49 -5.90
C GLY A 132 -10.44 7.86 -5.73
N ALA A 133 -11.78 7.90 -5.63
CA ALA A 133 -12.49 9.12 -5.32
C ALA A 133 -12.24 9.58 -3.87
N SER A 134 -12.21 8.65 -2.92
CA SER A 134 -11.93 8.99 -1.51
C SER A 134 -10.54 9.58 -1.27
N ILE A 135 -9.52 9.16 -2.03
CA ILE A 135 -8.20 9.79 -1.95
C ILE A 135 -8.26 11.24 -2.41
N ARG A 136 -9.02 11.54 -3.47
CA ARG A 136 -9.05 12.86 -4.13
C ARG A 136 -9.95 13.89 -3.47
N GLY A 137 -11.01 13.47 -2.77
CA GLY A 137 -12.03 14.38 -2.25
C GLY A 137 -11.85 14.81 -0.81
#